data_AF-A0A936W2B9-F1
#
_entry.id   AF-A0A936W2B9-F1
#
_cell.length_a   1.000
_cell.length_b   1.000
_cell.length_c   1.000
_cell.angle_alpha   90.00
_cell.angle_beta   90.00
_cell.angle_gamma   90.00
#
_symmetry.space_group_name_H-M   'P 1'
#
loop_
_entity.id
_entity.type
_entity.pdbx_description
1 polymer ?
#
loop_
_entity_poly.entity_id
_entity_poly.type
_entity_poly.pdbx_seq_one_letter_code
_entity_poly.pdbx_strand_id
1 'polypeptide(L)'
;MKLIYLLTGVLICCCSFSNCDKEENFTCVEFKDEVATLDSDPIQATNYVNALLSPLFPYPTFEDPTGHEANLILFAEKLEQHCNVDVTIECYGCIETFPVQSHVLVKIDSAGVIVNRTLDIRTPADTVMTLQGIHQ
;
A
#
# COMPACT_ATOMS: atom_id res chain seq x y z
N MET A 1 -25.29 -9.63 63.60
CA MET A 1 -24.23 -10.65 63.59
C MET A 1 -23.40 -10.44 62.33
N LYS A 2 -22.09 -10.25 62.50
CA LYS A 2 -21.10 -10.22 61.43
C LYS A 2 -21.07 -11.61 60.80
N LEU A 3 -21.14 -11.71 59.47
CA LEU A 3 -20.47 -12.79 58.75
C LEU A 3 -19.73 -12.18 57.57
N ILE A 4 -18.49 -12.60 57.48
CA ILE A 4 -17.36 -12.01 56.79
C ILE A 4 -16.78 -13.16 55.95
N TYR A 5 -16.30 -12.80 54.77
CA TYR A 5 -15.36 -13.49 53.87
C TYR A 5 -15.82 -14.45 52.75
N LEU A 6 -15.11 -14.23 51.63
CA LEU A 6 -14.63 -15.15 50.60
C LEU A 6 -15.57 -15.52 49.44
N LEU A 7 -15.37 -14.88 48.29
CA LEU A 7 -14.54 -15.47 47.23
C LEU A 7 -14.23 -14.45 46.13
N THR A 8 -12.98 -14.03 46.15
CA THR A 8 -12.23 -13.44 45.06
C THR A 8 -12.39 -14.27 43.79
N GLY A 9 -13.08 -13.71 42.81
CA GLY A 9 -13.16 -14.21 41.44
C GLY A 9 -12.93 -13.06 40.46
N VAL A 10 -11.92 -12.24 40.73
CA VAL A 10 -11.43 -11.24 39.79
C VAL A 10 -10.74 -12.00 38.67
N LEU A 11 -11.52 -12.41 37.67
CA LEU A 11 -11.01 -12.85 36.38
C LEU A 11 -10.57 -11.59 35.64
N ILE A 12 -9.42 -11.05 36.03
CA ILE A 12 -8.64 -10.14 35.20
C ILE A 12 -8.23 -10.99 33.99
N CYS A 13 -9.09 -10.96 32.99
CA CYS A 13 -8.74 -11.31 31.63
C CYS A 13 -7.81 -10.20 31.15
N CYS A 14 -6.52 -10.33 31.48
CA CYS A 14 -5.45 -9.68 30.74
C CYS A 14 -5.42 -10.30 29.34
N CYS A 15 -6.43 -10.01 28.52
CA CYS A 15 -6.16 -9.76 27.11
C CYS A 15 -5.33 -8.49 27.10
N SER A 16 -4.03 -8.67 27.33
CA SER A 16 -3.03 -7.81 26.72
C SER A 16 -3.36 -7.82 25.24
N PHE A 17 -4.20 -6.87 24.83
CA PHE A 17 -4.11 -6.27 23.50
C PHE A 17 -2.73 -5.61 23.49
N SER A 18 -1.70 -6.45 23.37
CA SER A 18 -0.49 -6.05 22.70
C SER A 18 -1.01 -5.63 21.34
N ASN A 19 -1.23 -4.33 21.17
CA ASN A 19 -1.14 -3.71 19.85
C ASN A 19 0.23 -4.13 19.36
N CYS A 20 0.26 -5.27 18.68
CA CYS A 20 1.40 -5.72 17.90
C CYS A 20 1.28 -5.02 16.55
N ASP A 21 1.10 -3.71 16.59
CA ASP A 21 1.50 -2.87 15.49
C ASP A 21 3.02 -2.81 15.67
N LYS A 22 3.71 -3.82 15.14
CA LYS A 22 5.04 -3.52 14.62
C LYS A 22 4.76 -2.45 13.58
N GLU A 23 4.96 -1.19 13.93
CA GLU A 23 5.22 -0.16 12.92
C GLU A 23 6.49 -0.64 12.20
N GLU A 24 6.29 -1.47 11.17
CA GLU A 24 7.30 -1.65 10.15
C GLU A 24 7.48 -0.26 9.55
N ASN A 25 8.60 0.37 9.93
CA ASN A 25 9.00 1.65 9.41
C ASN A 25 9.44 1.43 7.97
N PHE A 26 8.48 1.26 7.06
CA PHE A 26 8.77 1.18 5.62
C PHE A 26 9.32 2.52 5.18
N THR A 27 10.59 2.53 4.75
CA THR A 27 11.24 3.77 4.34
C THR A 27 11.16 3.95 2.84
N CYS A 28 11.05 5.21 2.39
CA CYS A 28 11.23 5.55 0.99
C CYS A 28 12.63 5.21 0.44
N VAL A 29 13.61 5.00 1.33
CA VAL A 29 14.97 4.62 0.92
C VAL A 29 14.96 3.19 0.37
N GLU A 30 14.38 2.25 1.10
CA GLU A 30 14.29 0.84 0.68
C GLU A 30 13.39 0.68 -0.55
N PHE A 31 12.24 1.38 -0.58
CA PHE A 31 11.39 1.42 -1.77
C PHE A 31 12.17 1.89 -3.00
N LYS A 32 12.91 3.01 -2.91
CA LYS A 32 13.66 3.55 -4.05
C LYS A 32 14.77 2.61 -4.51
N ASP A 33 15.45 1.95 -3.59
CA ASP A 33 16.53 1.02 -3.90
C ASP A 33 16.03 -0.22 -4.66
N GLU A 34 14.98 -0.88 -4.17
CA GLU A 34 14.41 -2.06 -4.84
C GLU A 34 13.78 -1.73 -6.20
N VAL A 35 13.08 -0.58 -6.30
CA VAL A 35 12.50 -0.13 -7.57
C VAL A 35 13.61 0.21 -8.57
N ALA A 36 14.67 0.92 -8.14
CA ALA A 36 15.77 1.28 -9.01
C ALA A 36 16.54 0.04 -9.52
N THR A 37 16.75 -0.96 -8.66
CA THR A 37 17.51 -2.17 -8.98
C THR A 37 16.70 -3.25 -9.71
N LEU A 38 15.37 -3.15 -9.76
CA LEU A 38 14.48 -4.23 -10.21
C LEU A 38 14.80 -5.53 -9.46
N ASP A 39 14.73 -5.47 -8.14
CA ASP A 39 14.91 -6.67 -7.33
C ASP A 39 13.97 -7.78 -7.82
N SER A 40 14.50 -9.00 -7.90
CA SER A 40 13.74 -10.20 -8.27
C SER A 40 12.61 -10.52 -7.29
N ASP A 41 12.73 -10.04 -6.04
CA ASP A 41 11.73 -10.17 -4.99
C ASP A 41 11.60 -8.82 -4.23
N PRO A 42 10.88 -7.84 -4.79
CA PRO A 42 10.85 -6.46 -4.30
C PRO A 42 9.90 -6.33 -3.09
N ILE A 43 10.24 -7.01 -1.99
CA ILE A 43 9.42 -7.12 -0.77
C ILE A 43 9.19 -5.73 -0.15
N GLN A 44 10.22 -4.90 -0.01
CA GLN A 44 10.07 -3.61 0.65
C GLN A 44 9.27 -2.63 -0.20
N ALA A 45 9.45 -2.63 -1.52
CA ALA A 45 8.66 -1.82 -2.43
C ALA A 45 7.19 -2.28 -2.43
N THR A 46 6.96 -3.60 -2.43
CA THR A 46 5.62 -4.18 -2.34
C THR A 46 4.93 -3.77 -1.06
N ASN A 47 5.59 -3.92 0.09
CA ASN A 47 5.01 -3.57 1.37
C ASN A 47 4.76 -2.07 1.48
N TYR A 48 5.71 -1.23 1.04
CA TYR A 48 5.56 0.21 1.06
C TYR A 48 4.37 0.69 0.21
N VAL A 49 4.28 0.23 -1.04
CA VAL A 49 3.18 0.59 -1.95
C VAL A 49 1.85 0.08 -1.41
N ASN A 50 1.78 -1.18 -0.96
CA ASN A 50 0.54 -1.74 -0.42
C ASN A 50 0.11 -1.04 0.87
N ALA A 51 1.04 -0.56 1.70
CA ALA A 51 0.71 0.25 2.87
C ALA A 51 0.03 1.57 2.46
N LEU A 52 0.54 2.26 1.44
CA LEU A 52 -0.06 3.49 0.90
C LEU A 52 -1.46 3.26 0.30
N LEU A 53 -1.69 2.09 -0.30
CA LEU A 53 -2.94 1.70 -0.94
C LEU A 53 -3.98 1.13 0.04
N SER A 54 -3.54 0.57 1.18
CA SER A 54 -4.40 -0.12 2.14
C SER A 54 -5.61 0.67 2.69
N PRO A 55 -5.58 2.01 2.84
CA PRO A 55 -6.77 2.75 3.27
C PRO A 55 -7.70 3.15 2.11
N LEU A 56 -7.36 2.85 0.86
CA LEU A 56 -8.00 3.40 -0.35
C LEU A 56 -9.01 2.40 -0.95
N PHE A 57 -10.18 2.29 -0.31
CA PHE A 57 -11.26 1.42 -0.75
C PHE A 57 -11.99 1.95 -1.99
N PRO A 58 -12.45 1.07 -2.90
CA PRO A 58 -13.13 1.49 -4.11
C PRO A 58 -14.52 2.07 -3.84
N TYR A 59 -14.96 2.97 -4.72
CA TYR A 59 -16.36 3.42 -4.80
C TYR A 59 -16.87 3.29 -6.25
N PRO A 60 -17.25 2.08 -6.70
CA PRO A 60 -17.64 1.85 -8.07
C PRO A 60 -18.87 2.66 -8.49
N THR A 61 -18.84 3.18 -9.70
CA THR A 61 -19.96 3.86 -10.35
C THR A 61 -20.19 3.28 -11.75
N PHE A 62 -21.21 3.78 -12.44
CA PHE A 62 -21.42 3.39 -13.84
C PHE A 62 -20.28 3.85 -14.77
N GLU A 63 -19.66 5.00 -14.48
CA GLU A 63 -18.58 5.59 -15.29
C GLU A 63 -17.19 5.05 -14.86
N ASP A 64 -17.06 4.65 -13.59
CA ASP A 64 -15.85 4.02 -13.03
C ASP A 64 -16.22 2.66 -12.40
N PRO A 65 -16.26 1.57 -13.19
CA PRO A 65 -16.70 0.25 -12.70
C PRO A 65 -15.82 -0.36 -11.60
N THR A 66 -14.57 0.09 -11.45
CA THR A 66 -13.67 -0.38 -10.40
C THR A 66 -13.61 0.58 -9.21
N GLY A 67 -14.01 1.84 -9.37
CA GLY A 67 -14.17 2.79 -8.26
C GLY A 67 -12.86 3.30 -7.68
N HIS A 68 -11.76 3.24 -8.44
CA HIS A 68 -10.41 3.50 -7.97
C HIS A 68 -9.73 4.68 -8.67
N GLU A 69 -10.38 5.41 -9.58
CA GLU A 69 -9.72 6.49 -10.31
C GLU A 69 -9.16 7.55 -9.35
N ALA A 70 -10.02 8.02 -8.44
CA ALA A 70 -9.63 8.96 -7.38
C ALA A 70 -8.60 8.37 -6.40
N ASN A 71 -8.67 7.05 -6.15
CA ASN A 71 -7.72 6.37 -5.27
C ASN A 71 -6.33 6.28 -5.90
N LEU A 72 -6.23 6.05 -7.21
CA LEU A 72 -4.96 5.99 -7.93
C LEU A 72 -4.27 7.37 -7.97
N ILE A 73 -5.06 8.44 -8.17
CA ILE A 73 -4.60 9.83 -8.07
C ILE A 73 -4.04 10.11 -6.66
N LEU A 74 -4.81 9.79 -5.62
CA LEU A 74 -4.37 10.00 -4.24
C LEU A 74 -3.12 9.17 -3.88
N PHE A 75 -3.01 7.96 -4.40
CA PHE A 75 -1.81 7.13 -4.27
C PHE A 75 -0.59 7.80 -4.90
N ALA A 76 -0.71 8.26 -6.15
CA ALA A 76 0.38 8.92 -6.86
C ALA A 76 0.88 10.17 -6.12
N GLU A 77 -0.05 11.02 -5.66
CA GLU A 77 0.26 12.22 -4.87
C GLU A 77 1.01 11.88 -3.57
N LYS A 78 0.53 10.86 -2.83
CA LYS A 78 1.19 10.42 -1.59
C LYS A 78 2.59 9.87 -1.85
N LEU A 79 2.76 9.07 -2.90
CA LEU A 79 4.05 8.49 -3.25
C LEU A 79 5.07 9.58 -3.62
N GLU A 80 4.65 10.54 -4.45
CA GLU A 80 5.45 11.70 -4.83
C GLU A 80 5.88 12.51 -3.60
N GLN A 81 4.93 12.86 -2.73
CA GLN A 81 5.19 13.66 -1.53
C GLN A 81 6.06 12.95 -0.50
N HIS A 82 5.80 11.66 -0.24
CA HIS A 82 6.51 10.93 0.80
C HIS A 82 7.92 10.54 0.37
N CYS A 83 8.13 10.19 -0.90
CA CYS A 83 9.41 9.69 -1.38
C CYS A 83 10.24 10.68 -2.19
N ASN A 84 9.68 11.85 -2.50
CA ASN A 84 10.31 12.89 -3.32
C ASN A 84 10.79 12.29 -4.65
N VAL A 85 9.84 11.73 -5.40
CA VAL A 85 10.01 11.08 -6.71
C VAL A 85 8.97 11.63 -7.66
N ASP A 86 9.25 11.69 -8.96
CA ASP A 86 8.21 12.09 -9.92
C ASP A 86 7.31 10.89 -10.20
N VAL A 87 5.99 11.09 -10.13
CA VAL A 87 4.99 10.05 -10.39
C VAL A 87 4.09 10.47 -11.55
N THR A 88 3.76 9.54 -12.44
CA THR A 88 2.82 9.78 -13.55
C THR A 88 1.91 8.57 -13.70
N ILE A 89 0.60 8.80 -13.66
CA ILE A 89 -0.38 7.76 -14.01
C ILE A 89 -0.36 7.65 -15.53
N GLU A 90 0.19 6.55 -16.06
CA GLU A 90 0.22 6.30 -17.49
C GLU A 90 -1.16 5.83 -17.97
N CYS A 91 -1.82 5.00 -17.16
CA CYS A 91 -3.19 4.58 -17.42
C CYS A 91 -3.90 4.10 -16.15
N TYR A 92 -5.23 4.21 -16.16
CA TYR A 92 -6.12 3.65 -15.15
C TYR A 92 -6.91 2.50 -15.74
N GLY A 93 -6.79 1.30 -15.14
CA GLY A 93 -7.53 0.10 -15.54
C GLY A 93 -7.34 -0.36 -16.98
N CYS A 94 -6.23 0.02 -17.64
CA CYS A 94 -6.04 -0.21 -19.08
C CYS A 94 -5.49 -1.60 -19.43
N ILE A 95 -5.02 -2.35 -18.44
CA ILE A 95 -4.45 -3.67 -18.66
C ILE A 95 -5.54 -4.72 -18.46
N GLU A 96 -5.88 -5.41 -19.53
CA GLU A 96 -6.96 -6.41 -19.60
C GLU A 96 -6.59 -7.74 -18.92
N THR A 97 -6.36 -7.70 -17.60
CA THR A 97 -6.23 -8.87 -16.72
C THR A 97 -7.46 -9.01 -15.83
N PHE A 98 -7.49 -10.05 -14.99
CA PHE A 98 -8.55 -10.24 -13.99
C PHE A 98 -7.96 -10.28 -12.57
N PRO A 99 -8.11 -9.22 -11.75
CA PRO A 99 -8.72 -7.91 -12.05
C PRO A 99 -7.88 -7.10 -13.05
N VAL A 100 -8.46 -6.03 -13.60
CA VAL A 100 -7.73 -5.09 -14.45
C VAL A 100 -6.59 -4.43 -13.67
N GLN A 101 -5.58 -3.95 -14.37
CA GLN A 101 -4.45 -3.24 -13.76
C GLN A 101 -4.30 -1.84 -14.34
N SER A 102 -3.75 -0.96 -13.51
CA SER A 102 -3.33 0.40 -13.85
C SER A 102 -1.81 0.47 -13.88
N HIS A 103 -1.25 1.39 -14.68
CA HIS A 103 0.19 1.62 -14.76
C HIS A 103 0.54 2.99 -14.17
N VAL A 104 1.48 2.99 -13.24
CA VAL A 104 2.02 4.19 -12.62
C VAL A 104 3.53 4.24 -12.84
N LEU A 105 3.99 5.21 -13.63
CA LEU A 105 5.40 5.48 -13.86
C LEU A 105 5.98 6.25 -12.68
N VAL A 106 7.10 5.77 -12.14
CA VAL A 106 7.89 6.44 -11.11
C VAL A 106 9.27 6.74 -11.66
N LYS A 107 9.75 7.97 -11.46
CA LYS A 107 11.11 8.38 -11.80
C LYS A 107 11.92 8.62 -10.53
N ILE A 108 13.03 7.90 -10.43
CA ILE A 108 13.91 7.92 -9.27
C ILE A 108 15.27 8.46 -9.70
N ASP A 109 15.77 9.46 -9.00
CA ASP A 109 17.19 9.83 -9.07
C ASP A 109 18.00 8.88 -8.18
N SER A 110 18.79 8.02 -8.83
CA SER A 110 19.75 7.14 -8.18
C SER A 110 21.17 7.61 -8.50
N ALA A 111 21.77 8.33 -7.56
CA ALA A 111 23.15 8.85 -7.67
C ALA A 111 23.42 9.68 -8.94
N GLY A 112 22.46 10.49 -9.39
CA GLY A 112 22.55 11.33 -10.58
C GLY A 112 22.08 10.65 -11.87
N VAL A 113 21.62 9.40 -11.79
CA VAL A 113 21.02 8.67 -12.92
C VAL A 113 19.51 8.57 -12.71
N ILE A 114 18.75 9.08 -13.67
CA ILE A 114 17.30 8.94 -13.66
C ILE A 114 16.91 7.54 -14.11
N VAL A 115 16.20 6.83 -13.22
CA VAL A 115 15.66 5.49 -13.44
C VAL A 115 14.15 5.58 -13.50
N ASN A 116 13.57 5.06 -14.58
CA ASN A 116 12.13 5.00 -14.79
C ASN A 116 11.63 3.58 -14.54
N ARG A 117 10.54 3.45 -13.80
CA ARG A 117 9.88 2.16 -13.53
C ARG A 117 8.38 2.30 -13.56
N THR A 118 7.70 1.35 -14.18
CA THR A 118 6.25 1.24 -14.14
C THR A 118 5.85 0.27 -13.04
N LEU A 119 4.95 0.74 -12.17
CA LEU A 119 4.29 -0.05 -11.15
C LEU A 119 2.96 -0.57 -11.71
N ASP A 120 2.79 -1.87 -11.65
CA ASP A 120 1.55 -2.54 -12.02
C ASP A 120 0.63 -2.58 -10.79
N ILE A 121 -0.48 -1.85 -10.83
CA ILE A 121 -1.40 -1.73 -9.71
C ILE A 121 -2.69 -2.50 -10.03
N ARG A 122 -2.99 -3.55 -9.29
CA ARG A 122 -4.29 -4.25 -9.39
C ARG A 122 -5.41 -3.31 -9.00
N THR A 123 -6.48 -3.29 -9.79
CA THR A 123 -7.61 -2.38 -9.62
C THR A 123 -8.93 -3.16 -9.56
N PRO A 124 -9.15 -3.98 -8.52
CA PRO A 124 -10.41 -4.73 -8.34
C PRO A 124 -11.57 -3.80 -7.96
N ALA A 125 -12.81 -4.22 -8.21
CA ALA A 125 -13.98 -3.39 -7.89
C ALA A 125 -14.46 -3.49 -6.42
N ASP A 126 -13.96 -4.47 -5.68
CA ASP A 126 -14.49 -4.89 -4.38
C ASP A 126 -13.45 -4.88 -3.25
N THR A 127 -12.17 -4.73 -3.57
CA THR A 127 -11.08 -4.67 -2.58
C THR A 127 -10.18 -3.48 -2.84
N VAL A 128 -9.26 -3.20 -1.92
CA VAL A 128 -8.22 -2.17 -2.15
C VAL A 128 -7.30 -2.56 -3.32
N MET A 129 -6.67 -1.56 -3.92
CA MET A 129 -5.60 -1.77 -4.89
C MET A 129 -4.37 -2.38 -4.23
N THR A 130 -3.56 -3.10 -5.02
CA THR A 130 -2.29 -3.70 -4.56
C THR A 130 -1.25 -3.67 -5.68
N LEU A 131 0.03 -3.58 -5.32
CA LEU A 131 1.13 -3.80 -6.27
C LEU A 131 1.11 -5.25 -6.78
N GLN A 132 1.17 -5.42 -8.10
CA GLN A 132 1.28 -6.70 -8.79
C GLN A 132 2.71 -6.95 -9.28
N GLY A 133 3.40 -5.90 -9.71
CA GLY A 133 4.68 -6.01 -10.41
C GLY A 133 5.34 -4.65 -10.59
N ILE A 134 6.62 -4.71 -10.95
CA ILE A 134 7.45 -3.56 -11.29
C ILE A 134 8.21 -3.92 -12.57
N HIS A 135 8.15 -3.07 -13.59
CA HIS A 135 8.86 -3.28 -14.84
C HIS A 135 9.42 -1.98 -15.43
N GLN A 136 10.06 -2.08 -16.60
CA GLN A 136 10.60 -0.94 -17.37
C GLN A 136 9.57 -0.36 -18.33
#